data_AF-A0A258B8H7-F1
#
_entry.id   AF-A0A258B8H7-F1
#
_cell.length_a   1.000
_cell.length_b   1.000
_cell.length_c   1.000
_cell.angle_alpha   90.00
_cell.angle_beta   90.00
_cell.angle_gamma   90.00
#
_symmetry.space_group_name_H-M   'P 1'
#
loop_
_entity.id
_entity.type
_entity.pdbx_description
1 polymer ?
#
loop_
_entity_poly.entity_id
_entity_poly.type
_entity_poly.pdbx_seq_one_letter_code
_entity_poly.pdbx_strand_id
1 'polypeptide(L)'
;MEADMKEKVAVIGAGVCGLSCALTLARENYKITVFDKSGFPGAGASAAAAGMLTPMGEAGELPFRFVEAGRDAVSIWKDWLGDFAPEALVRNGSLIVASDDQLPSIERFKANISAQADEWKMLSGSGLRALEPGLPLRFSTALFFPNDAHLVVDKALVGLVNALLAAGGQLIREEAYPGDLLDKYDRVIDCRGWTEDHDQELIAIKGEALRILP
;
A
#
# COMPACT_ATOMS: atom_id res chain seq x y z
N MET A 1 19.22 0.60 -30.02
CA MET A 1 20.31 1.15 -29.20
C MET A 1 19.92 0.86 -27.77
N GLU A 2 20.46 -0.20 -27.16
CA GLU A 2 20.24 -0.46 -25.74
C GLU A 2 20.82 0.74 -24.99
N ALA A 3 19.97 1.45 -24.25
CA ALA A 3 20.45 2.48 -23.34
C ALA A 3 21.43 1.82 -22.37
N ASP A 4 22.55 2.48 -22.09
CA ASP A 4 23.55 1.95 -21.17
C ASP A 4 22.89 1.82 -19.79
N MET A 5 22.69 0.58 -19.35
CA MET A 5 22.03 0.29 -18.09
C MET A 5 22.92 0.79 -16.94
N LYS A 6 22.29 1.46 -15.96
CA LYS A 6 22.94 2.00 -14.76
C LYS A 6 23.47 0.87 -13.85
N GLU A 7 23.95 1.25 -12.67
CA GLU A 7 24.41 0.39 -11.57
C GLU A 7 23.53 -0.86 -11.34
N LYS A 8 24.16 -1.95 -10.90
CA LYS A 8 23.49 -3.17 -10.42
C LYS A 8 23.02 -2.97 -8.99
N VAL A 9 21.73 -3.18 -8.76
CA VAL A 9 21.12 -3.01 -7.44
C VAL A 9 20.41 -4.29 -7.04
N ALA A 10 20.79 -4.83 -5.88
CA ALA A 10 20.06 -5.90 -5.23
C ALA A 10 19.01 -5.32 -4.29
N VAL A 11 17.80 -5.88 -4.32
CA VAL A 11 16.74 -5.59 -3.36
C VAL A 11 16.41 -6.89 -2.62
N ILE A 12 16.41 -6.86 -1.29
CA ILE A 12 16.13 -8.05 -0.47
C ILE A 12 14.74 -7.91 0.14
N GLY A 13 13.83 -8.82 -0.16
CA GLY A 13 12.42 -8.80 0.22
C GLY A 13 11.52 -8.41 -0.96
N ALA A 14 10.55 -9.28 -1.29
CA ALA A 14 9.56 -9.11 -2.34
C ALA A 14 8.17 -8.77 -1.78
N GLY A 15 8.13 -8.08 -0.64
CA GLY A 15 6.94 -7.38 -0.18
C GLY A 15 6.70 -6.08 -0.96
N VAL A 16 5.68 -5.32 -0.58
CA VAL A 16 5.31 -4.07 -1.26
C VAL A 16 6.46 -3.06 -1.30
N CYS A 17 7.23 -2.90 -0.22
CA CYS A 17 8.38 -1.99 -0.16
C CYS A 17 9.47 -2.38 -1.16
N GLY A 18 9.85 -3.65 -1.20
CA GLY A 18 10.88 -4.12 -2.13
C GLY A 18 10.43 -4.09 -3.58
N LEU A 19 9.21 -4.54 -3.89
CA LEU A 19 8.67 -4.54 -5.26
C LEU A 19 8.48 -3.11 -5.80
N SER A 20 7.99 -2.18 -4.98
CA SER A 20 7.86 -0.77 -5.36
C SER A 20 9.22 -0.10 -5.61
N CYS A 21 10.19 -0.33 -4.73
CA CYS A 21 11.56 0.15 -4.90
C CYS A 21 12.19 -0.41 -6.19
N ALA A 22 12.11 -1.73 -6.37
CA ALA A 22 12.64 -2.44 -7.52
C ALA A 22 12.02 -1.95 -8.84
N LEU A 23 10.70 -1.83 -8.91
CA LEU A 23 10.00 -1.36 -10.11
C LEU A 23 10.38 0.08 -10.46
N THR A 24 10.45 0.95 -9.46
CA THR A 24 10.84 2.36 -9.65
C THR A 24 12.24 2.45 -10.24
N LEU A 25 13.21 1.73 -9.67
CA LEU A 25 14.59 1.73 -10.16
C LEU A 25 14.74 1.05 -11.52
N ALA A 26 14.00 -0.03 -11.79
CA ALA A 26 14.03 -0.71 -13.08
C ALA A 26 13.56 0.23 -14.21
N ARG A 27 12.48 1.00 -13.98
CA ARG A 27 12.00 2.02 -14.92
C ARG A 27 12.98 3.16 -15.14
N GLU A 28 13.91 3.38 -14.21
CA GLU A 28 15.02 4.32 -14.31
C GLU A 28 16.30 3.72 -14.92
N ASN A 29 16.19 2.55 -15.57
CA ASN A 29 17.27 1.80 -16.24
C ASN A 29 18.38 1.25 -15.32
N TYR A 30 18.09 0.99 -14.04
CA TYR A 30 19.00 0.23 -13.17
C TYR A 30 18.89 -1.28 -13.42
N LYS A 31 19.98 -2.04 -13.20
CA LYS A 31 19.95 -3.51 -13.28
C LYS A 31 19.48 -4.09 -11.95
N ILE A 32 18.20 -4.44 -11.89
CA ILE A 32 17.56 -4.83 -10.64
C ILE A 32 17.50 -6.35 -10.48
N THR A 33 17.84 -6.82 -9.29
CA THR A 33 17.60 -8.20 -8.87
C THR A 33 16.96 -8.22 -7.49
N VAL A 34 15.80 -8.86 -7.38
CA VAL A 34 15.05 -9.00 -6.12
C VAL A 34 15.23 -10.41 -5.57
N PHE A 35 15.58 -10.50 -4.29
CA PHE A 35 15.74 -11.74 -3.55
C PHE A 35 14.61 -11.92 -2.53
N ASP A 36 13.93 -13.05 -2.51
CA ASP A 36 12.99 -13.39 -1.43
C ASP A 36 12.90 -14.91 -1.22
N LYS A 37 13.07 -15.36 0.03
CA LYS A 37 13.02 -16.78 0.39
C LYS A 37 11.64 -17.42 0.18
N SER A 38 10.58 -16.63 0.29
CA SER A 38 9.19 -17.07 0.20
C SER A 38 8.71 -17.20 -1.24
N GLY A 39 9.42 -16.58 -2.19
CA GLY A 39 9.03 -16.51 -3.60
C GLY A 39 8.36 -15.17 -3.95
N PHE A 40 7.62 -15.17 -5.06
CA PHE A 40 7.11 -13.96 -5.68
C PHE A 40 5.60 -14.09 -5.96
N PRO A 41 4.75 -13.27 -5.32
CA PRO A 41 5.10 -12.24 -4.32
C PRO A 41 5.54 -12.82 -2.96
N GLY A 42 6.20 -12.00 -2.14
CA GLY A 42 6.63 -12.39 -0.80
C GLY A 42 5.46 -12.56 0.17
N ALA A 43 5.54 -13.54 1.09
CA ALA A 43 4.44 -13.97 1.96
C ALA A 43 4.27 -13.14 3.26
N GLY A 44 5.09 -12.12 3.49
CA GLY A 44 5.13 -11.35 4.75
C GLY A 44 3.95 -10.40 4.96
N ALA A 45 4.17 -9.33 5.73
CA ALA A 45 3.12 -8.36 6.10
C ALA A 45 2.34 -7.81 4.90
N SER A 46 2.98 -7.67 3.74
CA SER A 46 2.31 -7.23 2.51
C SER A 46 1.21 -8.18 2.05
N ALA A 47 1.39 -9.50 2.16
CA ALA A 47 0.38 -10.48 1.78
C ALA A 47 -0.77 -10.58 2.79
N ALA A 48 -0.52 -10.21 4.06
CA ALA A 48 -1.51 -10.21 5.12
C ALA A 48 -2.33 -8.89 5.21
N ALA A 49 -1.94 -7.87 4.45
CA ALA A 49 -2.57 -6.54 4.52
C ALA A 49 -4.03 -6.56 4.04
N ALA A 50 -4.85 -5.65 4.59
CA ALA A 50 -6.24 -5.47 4.15
C ALA A 50 -6.37 -4.65 2.84
N GLY A 51 -5.32 -3.89 2.47
CA GLY A 51 -5.25 -3.17 1.21
C GLY A 51 -5.94 -1.80 1.16
N MET A 52 -6.30 -1.20 2.30
CA MET A 52 -6.92 0.13 2.31
C MET A 52 -5.94 1.22 1.83
N LEU A 53 -6.44 2.15 1.02
CA LEU A 53 -5.73 3.37 0.62
C LEU A 53 -6.60 4.58 1.05
N THR A 54 -6.54 4.88 2.36
CA THR A 54 -7.42 5.84 3.02
C THR A 54 -6.67 7.02 3.65
N PRO A 55 -5.89 7.78 2.86
CA PRO A 55 -5.01 8.83 3.40
C PRO A 55 -5.77 9.87 4.22
N MET A 56 -6.95 10.30 3.75
CA MET A 56 -7.75 11.27 4.50
C MET A 56 -8.39 10.67 5.74
N GLY A 57 -8.76 9.38 5.71
CA GLY A 57 -9.25 8.66 6.88
C GLY A 57 -8.22 8.51 8.00
N GLU A 58 -6.92 8.59 7.67
CA GLU A 58 -5.79 8.49 8.61
C GLU A 58 -5.20 9.86 9.01
N ALA A 59 -5.71 10.96 8.44
CA ALA A 59 -5.17 12.30 8.65
C ALA A 59 -5.25 12.82 10.10
N GLY A 60 -6.00 12.15 10.97
CA GLY A 60 -6.06 12.44 12.40
C GLY A 60 -4.89 11.85 13.21
N GLU A 61 -4.14 10.91 12.65
CA GLU A 61 -3.08 10.15 13.34
C GLU A 61 -1.68 10.39 12.74
N LEU A 62 -1.61 10.86 11.49
CA LEU A 62 -0.37 11.01 10.75
C LEU A 62 -0.02 12.48 10.50
N PRO A 63 1.28 12.84 10.51
CA PRO A 63 1.73 14.11 9.94
C PRO A 63 1.24 14.28 8.50
N PHE A 64 0.75 15.48 8.16
CA PHE A 64 0.03 15.72 6.90
C PHE A 64 0.83 15.36 5.63
N ARG A 65 2.17 15.46 5.66
CA ARG A 65 3.03 15.03 4.54
C ARG A 65 2.81 13.56 4.12
N PHE A 66 2.42 12.69 5.06
CA PHE A 66 2.12 11.28 4.75
C PHE A 66 0.73 11.12 4.16
N VAL A 67 -0.22 11.97 4.57
CA VAL A 67 -1.54 12.06 3.93
C VAL A 67 -1.39 12.49 2.47
N GLU A 68 -0.57 13.50 2.20
CA GLU A 68 -0.25 13.94 0.83
C GLU A 68 0.39 12.82 0.01
N ALA A 69 1.41 12.15 0.55
CA ALA A 69 2.04 11.02 -0.12
C ALA A 69 1.05 9.87 -0.39
N GLY A 70 0.15 9.57 0.55
CA GLY A 70 -0.90 8.54 0.38
C GLY A 70 -1.94 8.92 -0.68
N ARG A 71 -2.25 10.21 -0.85
CA ARG A 71 -3.12 10.69 -1.93
C ARG A 71 -2.46 10.49 -3.29
N ASP A 72 -1.18 10.82 -3.40
CA ASP A 72 -0.41 10.59 -4.63
C ASP A 72 -0.28 9.10 -4.95
N ALA A 73 -0.18 8.25 -3.90
CA ALA A 73 -0.05 6.81 -4.04
C ALA A 73 -1.18 6.17 -4.86
N VAL A 74 -2.42 6.68 -4.80
CA VAL A 74 -3.53 6.14 -5.63
C VAL A 74 -3.22 6.26 -7.12
N SER A 75 -2.62 7.36 -7.55
CA SER A 75 -2.21 7.57 -8.94
C SER A 75 -0.99 6.72 -9.30
N ILE A 76 -0.03 6.57 -8.37
CA ILE A 76 1.14 5.72 -8.54
C ILE A 76 0.71 4.25 -8.71
N TRP A 77 -0.19 3.75 -7.87
CA TRP A 77 -0.73 2.39 -7.99
C TRP A 77 -1.42 2.16 -9.33
N LYS A 78 -2.20 3.13 -9.80
CA LYS A 78 -2.83 3.04 -11.13
C LYS A 78 -1.78 2.88 -12.24
N ASP A 79 -0.71 3.65 -12.19
CA ASP A 79 0.37 3.61 -13.18
C ASP A 79 1.24 2.34 -13.08
N TRP A 80 1.53 1.89 -11.87
CA TRP A 80 2.31 0.67 -11.65
C TRP A 80 1.55 -0.59 -12.05
N LEU A 81 0.27 -0.66 -11.71
CA LEU A 81 -0.57 -1.81 -12.05
C LEU A 81 -0.86 -1.84 -13.55
N GLY A 82 -1.04 -0.69 -14.21
CA GLY A 82 -1.18 -0.57 -15.66
C GLY A 82 -2.03 -1.69 -16.27
N ASP A 83 -1.49 -2.36 -17.28
CA ASP A 83 -2.12 -3.54 -17.91
C ASP A 83 -1.84 -4.85 -17.16
N PHE A 84 -1.01 -4.84 -16.12
CA PHE A 84 -0.59 -6.04 -15.38
C PHE A 84 -1.63 -6.52 -14.37
N ALA A 85 -2.36 -5.60 -13.72
CA ALA A 85 -3.46 -5.91 -12.81
C ALA A 85 -4.37 -4.68 -12.56
N PRO A 86 -4.97 -4.08 -13.60
CA PRO A 86 -5.77 -2.85 -13.46
C PRO A 86 -6.94 -3.02 -12.49
N GLU A 87 -7.49 -4.23 -12.37
CA GLU A 87 -8.61 -4.54 -11.49
C GLU A 87 -8.21 -4.70 -10.02
N ALA A 88 -6.90 -4.71 -9.72
CA ALA A 88 -6.43 -4.74 -8.35
C ALA A 88 -6.68 -3.42 -7.61
N LEU A 89 -6.81 -2.29 -8.32
CA LEU A 89 -7.13 -0.99 -7.71
C LEU A 89 -8.62 -0.67 -7.87
N VAL A 90 -9.32 -0.54 -6.74
CA VAL A 90 -10.75 -0.21 -6.70
C VAL A 90 -10.95 1.17 -6.09
N ARG A 91 -11.67 2.05 -6.80
CA ARG A 91 -11.86 3.45 -6.43
C ARG A 91 -13.33 3.76 -6.16
N ASN A 92 -13.81 3.27 -5.02
CA ASN A 92 -15.19 3.49 -4.56
C ASN A 92 -15.26 4.41 -3.33
N GLY A 93 -14.15 5.05 -2.96
CA GLY A 93 -14.05 5.84 -1.74
C GLY A 93 -14.00 4.98 -0.46
N SER A 94 -14.07 5.66 0.67
CA SER A 94 -14.13 5.06 2.00
C SER A 94 -15.15 5.77 2.90
N LEU A 95 -15.66 5.06 3.91
CA LEU A 95 -16.60 5.58 4.90
C LEU A 95 -16.05 5.37 6.31
N ILE A 96 -15.93 6.45 7.08
CA ILE A 96 -15.82 6.37 8.54
C ILE A 96 -17.23 6.52 9.10
N VAL A 97 -17.78 5.42 9.63
CA VAL A 97 -19.14 5.37 10.19
C VAL A 97 -19.11 5.52 11.71
N ALA A 98 -20.12 6.17 12.28
CA ALA A 98 -20.29 6.28 13.73
C ALA A 98 -21.71 5.91 14.15
N SER A 99 -21.80 5.26 15.30
CA SER A 99 -23.04 5.22 16.08
C SER A 99 -23.26 6.53 16.84
N ASP A 100 -24.46 6.72 17.39
CA ASP A 100 -24.85 7.97 18.07
C ASP A 100 -23.90 8.33 19.24
N ASP A 101 -23.39 7.33 19.96
CA ASP A 101 -22.40 7.51 21.04
C ASP A 101 -20.99 7.86 20.54
N GLN A 102 -20.68 7.60 19.27
CA GLN A 102 -19.40 7.90 18.63
C GLN A 102 -19.40 9.25 17.89
N LEU A 103 -20.54 9.94 17.77
CA LEU A 103 -20.64 11.24 17.11
C LEU A 103 -19.62 12.28 17.60
N PRO A 104 -19.32 12.41 18.91
CA PRO A 104 -18.30 13.33 19.38
C PRO A 104 -16.90 13.04 18.81
N SER A 105 -16.58 11.77 18.52
CA SER A 105 -15.30 11.39 17.91
C SER A 105 -15.24 11.77 16.43
N ILE A 106 -16.32 11.55 15.67
CA ILE A 106 -16.40 12.01 14.28
C ILE A 106 -16.31 13.53 14.17
N GLU A 107 -16.98 14.28 15.05
CA GLU A 107 -16.91 15.75 15.02
C GLU A 107 -15.51 16.26 15.36
N ARG A 108 -14.81 15.62 16.31
CA ARG A 108 -13.39 15.92 16.58
C ARG A 108 -12.51 15.64 15.36
N PHE A 109 -12.67 14.48 14.73
CA PHE A 109 -11.90 14.11 13.55
C PHE A 109 -12.14 15.10 12.40
N LYS A 110 -13.41 15.42 12.12
CA LYS A 110 -13.84 16.43 11.15
C LYS A 110 -13.20 17.80 11.40
N ALA A 111 -13.13 18.24 12.66
CA ALA A 111 -12.48 19.50 12.99
C ALA A 111 -10.99 19.50 12.62
N ASN A 112 -10.30 18.38 12.84
CA ASN A 112 -8.87 18.22 12.52
C ASN A 112 -8.59 18.26 11.02
N ILE A 113 -9.52 17.82 10.18
CA ILE A 113 -9.39 17.80 8.71
C ILE A 113 -10.17 18.92 8.00
N SER A 114 -10.57 19.96 8.74
CA SER A 114 -11.40 21.05 8.24
C SER A 114 -10.73 21.87 7.13
N ALA A 115 -9.40 21.95 7.13
CA ALA A 115 -8.63 22.59 6.06
C ALA A 115 -8.70 21.82 4.72
N GLN A 116 -9.17 20.57 4.73
CA GLN A 116 -9.36 19.71 3.57
C GLN A 116 -10.85 19.40 3.33
N ALA A 117 -11.75 20.34 3.65
CA ALA A 117 -13.20 20.15 3.56
C ALA A 117 -13.70 19.71 2.17
N ASP A 118 -12.97 20.03 1.10
CA ASP A 118 -13.32 19.63 -0.27
C ASP A 118 -13.02 18.14 -0.57
N GLU A 119 -12.27 17.46 0.29
CA GLU A 119 -11.88 16.04 0.12
C GLU A 119 -12.88 15.06 0.75
N TRP A 120 -13.89 15.54 1.49
CA TRP A 120 -14.82 14.68 2.21
C TRP A 120 -16.23 15.24 2.28
N LYS A 121 -17.20 14.35 2.57
CA LYS A 121 -18.61 14.71 2.71
C LYS A 121 -19.20 14.08 3.97
N MET A 122 -19.94 14.85 4.75
CA MET A 122 -20.77 14.28 5.80
C MET A 122 -22.02 13.66 5.16
N LEU A 123 -22.28 12.39 5.46
CA LEU A 123 -23.47 11.67 5.04
C LEU A 123 -24.30 11.29 6.26
N SER A 124 -25.62 11.38 6.13
CA SER A 124 -26.55 10.87 7.12
C SER A 124 -27.79 10.29 6.46
N GLY A 125 -28.50 9.45 7.21
CA GLY A 125 -29.81 8.94 6.81
C GLY A 125 -29.81 8.27 5.43
N SER A 126 -30.51 8.86 4.46
CA SER A 126 -30.67 8.30 3.12
C SER A 126 -29.39 8.27 2.30
N GLY A 127 -28.48 9.24 2.48
CA GLY A 127 -27.22 9.30 1.74
C GLY A 127 -26.30 8.13 2.06
N LEU A 128 -26.16 7.80 3.35
CA LEU A 128 -25.39 6.64 3.81
C LEU A 128 -26.02 5.32 3.35
N ARG A 129 -27.35 5.19 3.47
CA ARG A 129 -28.06 3.97 3.04
C ARG A 129 -28.02 3.73 1.53
N ALA A 130 -27.87 4.78 0.72
CA ALA A 130 -27.72 4.65 -0.72
C ALA A 130 -26.37 4.01 -1.11
N LEU A 131 -25.31 4.27 -0.32
CA LEU A 131 -23.99 3.66 -0.51
C LEU A 131 -23.91 2.28 0.12
N GLU A 132 -24.36 2.14 1.38
CA GLU A 132 -24.26 0.90 2.14
C GLU A 132 -25.62 0.47 2.70
N PRO A 133 -26.49 -0.18 1.89
CA PRO A 133 -27.82 -0.63 2.31
C PRO A 133 -27.80 -1.68 3.43
N GLY A 134 -26.71 -2.45 3.54
CA GLY A 134 -26.53 -3.49 4.55
C GLY A 134 -26.07 -2.97 5.91
N LEU A 135 -25.77 -1.67 6.03
CA LEU A 135 -25.27 -1.09 7.28
C LEU A 135 -26.40 -1.02 8.33
N PRO A 136 -26.19 -1.53 9.56
CA PRO A 136 -27.21 -1.46 10.61
C PRO A 136 -27.64 -0.02 10.93
N LEU A 137 -28.93 0.20 11.21
CA LEU A 137 -29.52 1.52 11.46
C LEU A 137 -28.89 2.31 12.61
N ARG A 138 -28.18 1.65 13.53
CA ARG A 138 -27.43 2.31 14.61
C ARG A 138 -26.29 3.19 14.10
N PHE A 139 -25.82 2.97 12.86
CA PHE A 139 -24.83 3.81 12.19
C PHE A 139 -25.57 4.81 11.30
N SER A 140 -25.87 5.97 11.86
CA SER A 140 -26.75 6.98 11.24
C SER A 140 -25.98 8.07 10.49
N THR A 141 -24.67 8.18 10.77
CA THR A 141 -23.77 9.25 10.29
C THR A 141 -22.44 8.67 9.82
N ALA A 142 -21.88 9.25 8.76
CA ALA A 142 -20.57 8.89 8.24
C ALA A 142 -19.82 10.07 7.60
N LEU A 143 -18.49 10.04 7.66
CA LEU A 143 -17.64 10.82 6.80
C LEU A 143 -17.27 9.98 5.57
N PHE A 144 -17.55 10.51 4.38
CA PHE A 144 -17.28 9.86 3.11
C PHE A 144 -16.11 10.53 2.40
N PHE A 145 -15.11 9.74 2.00
CA PHE A 145 -13.91 10.17 1.30
C PHE A 145 -13.95 9.60 -0.14
N PRO A 146 -14.47 10.34 -1.12
CA PRO A 146 -14.70 9.81 -2.48
C PRO A 146 -13.41 9.49 -3.25
N ASN A 147 -12.29 10.09 -2.85
CA ASN A 147 -11.00 9.92 -3.52
C ASN A 147 -10.18 8.74 -2.97
N ASP A 148 -10.59 8.18 -1.84
CA ASP A 148 -9.98 6.98 -1.26
C ASP A 148 -10.19 5.76 -2.17
N ALA A 149 -9.34 4.76 -1.96
CA ALA A 149 -9.34 3.54 -2.74
C ALA A 149 -9.01 2.32 -1.87
N HIS A 150 -9.00 1.14 -2.47
CA HIS A 150 -8.40 -0.04 -1.89
C HIS A 150 -7.80 -0.94 -2.96
N LEU A 151 -6.89 -1.80 -2.52
CA LEU A 151 -6.21 -2.79 -3.30
C LEU A 151 -6.77 -4.18 -3.01
N VAL A 152 -7.01 -4.96 -4.06
CA VAL A 152 -7.08 -6.42 -3.95
C VAL A 152 -5.64 -6.93 -3.84
N VAL A 153 -5.17 -7.07 -2.60
CA VAL A 153 -3.74 -7.25 -2.26
C VAL A 153 -3.05 -8.35 -3.07
N ASP A 154 -3.63 -9.55 -3.14
CA ASP A 154 -3.05 -10.67 -3.89
C ASP A 154 -2.78 -10.30 -5.35
N LYS A 155 -3.74 -9.63 -5.99
CA LYS A 155 -3.64 -9.20 -7.38
C LYS A 155 -2.65 -8.05 -7.55
N ALA A 156 -2.63 -7.11 -6.60
CA ALA A 156 -1.75 -5.95 -6.65
C ALA A 156 -0.28 -6.38 -6.57
N LEU A 157 0.06 -7.31 -5.67
CA LEU A 157 1.43 -7.82 -5.54
C LEU A 157 1.87 -8.63 -6.77
N VAL A 158 0.98 -9.48 -7.32
CA VAL A 158 1.24 -10.18 -8.60
C VAL A 158 1.42 -9.17 -9.75
N GLY A 159 0.60 -8.13 -9.79
CA GLY A 159 0.71 -7.04 -10.76
C GLY A 159 2.07 -6.34 -10.70
N LEU A 160 2.57 -6.02 -9.50
CA LEU A 160 3.90 -5.44 -9.32
C LEU A 160 5.03 -6.37 -9.76
N VAL A 161 4.93 -7.66 -9.44
CA VAL A 161 5.89 -8.68 -9.90
C VAL A 161 5.95 -8.70 -11.43
N ASN A 162 4.80 -8.74 -12.10
CA ASN A 162 4.71 -8.74 -13.56
C ASN A 162 5.24 -7.43 -14.17
N ALA A 163 4.91 -6.28 -13.57
CA ALA A 163 5.40 -4.98 -13.99
C ALA A 163 6.93 -4.90 -13.89
N LEU A 164 7.52 -5.43 -12.81
CA LEU A 164 8.97 -5.47 -12.61
C LEU A 164 9.66 -6.36 -13.64
N LEU A 165 9.12 -7.55 -13.91
CA LEU A 165 9.65 -8.45 -14.94
C LEU A 165 9.60 -7.80 -16.32
N ALA A 166 8.50 -7.13 -16.66
CA ALA A 166 8.37 -6.39 -17.91
C ALA A 166 9.35 -5.21 -18.03
N ALA A 167 9.71 -4.60 -16.90
CA ALA A 167 10.77 -3.59 -16.81
C ALA A 167 12.20 -4.17 -16.83
N GLY A 168 12.36 -5.49 -17.00
CA GLY A 168 13.67 -6.15 -17.07
C GLY A 168 14.29 -6.51 -15.71
N GLY A 169 13.54 -6.38 -14.62
CA GLY A 169 13.97 -6.83 -13.30
C GLY A 169 14.08 -8.35 -13.21
N GLN A 170 14.99 -8.83 -12.38
CA GLN A 170 15.20 -10.26 -12.12
C GLN A 170 14.70 -10.63 -10.73
N LEU A 171 14.27 -11.88 -10.57
CA LEU A 171 13.71 -12.42 -9.34
C LEU A 171 14.45 -13.71 -8.97
N ILE A 172 14.98 -13.79 -7.76
CA ILE A 172 15.73 -14.96 -7.25
C ILE A 172 15.10 -15.42 -5.93
N ARG A 173 14.57 -16.65 -5.93
CA ARG A 173 13.98 -17.23 -4.73
C ARG A 173 15.05 -17.82 -3.81
N GLU A 174 15.71 -16.97 -3.06
CA GLU A 174 16.75 -17.34 -2.11
C GLU A 174 16.65 -16.46 -0.85
N GLU A 175 17.13 -16.99 0.27
CA GLU A 175 17.42 -16.16 1.43
C GLU A 175 18.74 -15.42 1.17
N ALA A 176 18.73 -14.10 1.40
CA ALA A 176 19.89 -13.25 1.18
C ALA A 176 20.02 -12.25 2.32
N TYR A 177 21.27 -11.89 2.62
CA TYR A 177 21.63 -10.89 3.60
C TYR A 177 22.42 -9.78 2.92
N PRO A 178 22.32 -8.51 3.38
CA PRO A 178 23.00 -7.40 2.73
C PRO A 178 24.50 -7.63 2.53
N GLY A 179 25.18 -8.19 3.53
CA GLY A 179 26.62 -8.46 3.50
C GLY A 179 27.06 -9.40 2.38
N ASP A 180 26.23 -10.37 1.98
CA ASP A 180 26.58 -11.39 0.99
C ASP A 180 26.52 -10.87 -0.46
N LEU A 181 25.94 -9.69 -0.66
CA LEU A 181 25.64 -9.13 -1.97
C LEU A 181 26.52 -7.93 -2.33
N LEU A 182 27.20 -7.31 -1.36
CA LEU A 182 28.02 -6.10 -1.57
C LEU A 182 29.19 -6.31 -2.54
N ASP A 183 29.71 -7.53 -2.68
CA ASP A 183 30.78 -7.85 -3.64
C ASP A 183 30.26 -8.09 -5.07
N LYS A 184 28.94 -8.25 -5.25
CA LYS A 184 28.30 -8.64 -6.52
C LYS A 184 27.43 -7.53 -7.13
N TYR A 185 26.99 -6.60 -6.30
CA TYR A 185 26.07 -5.51 -6.65
C TYR A 185 26.65 -4.18 -6.19
N ASP A 186 26.44 -3.13 -6.99
CA ASP A 186 26.93 -1.79 -6.68
C ASP A 186 26.15 -1.16 -5.51
N ARG A 187 24.88 -1.55 -5.32
CA ARG A 187 24.08 -1.20 -4.15
C ARG A 187 23.23 -2.38 -3.69
N VAL A 188 22.93 -2.40 -2.39
CA VAL A 188 22.01 -3.34 -1.77
C VAL A 188 20.98 -2.56 -0.97
N ILE A 189 19.70 -2.84 -1.19
CA ILE A 189 18.58 -2.22 -0.48
C ILE A 189 17.87 -3.31 0.31
N ASP A 190 17.88 -3.18 1.63
CA ASP A 190 17.21 -4.12 2.52
C ASP A 190 15.74 -3.73 2.72
N CYS A 191 14.84 -4.56 2.20
CA CYS A 191 13.38 -4.41 2.26
C CYS A 191 12.71 -5.63 2.92
N ARG A 192 13.45 -6.38 3.76
CA ARG A 192 12.94 -7.60 4.42
C ARG A 192 11.84 -7.32 5.46
N GLY A 193 11.58 -6.05 5.78
CA GLY A 193 10.70 -5.65 6.87
C GLY A 193 11.41 -5.82 8.21
N TRP A 194 10.69 -6.29 9.23
CA TRP A 194 11.29 -6.61 10.52
C TRP A 194 11.99 -7.97 10.48
N THR A 195 13.27 -8.01 10.84
CA THR A 195 14.06 -9.22 11.14
C THR A 195 14.97 -8.93 12.33
N GLU A 196 15.41 -9.97 13.04
CA GLU A 196 16.23 -9.82 14.26
C GLU A 196 17.57 -9.10 13.99
N ASP A 197 18.12 -9.27 12.79
CA ASP A 197 19.40 -8.72 12.33
C ASP A 197 19.29 -7.34 11.65
N HIS A 198 18.10 -6.73 11.63
CA HIS A 198 17.84 -5.46 10.96
C HIS A 198 17.72 -4.30 11.98
N ASP A 199 17.05 -3.21 11.61
CA ASP A 199 16.86 -2.00 12.41
C ASP A 199 16.35 -2.33 13.83
N GLN A 200 17.17 -2.03 14.84
CA GLN A 200 16.90 -2.34 16.23
C GLN A 200 15.78 -1.47 16.83
N GLU A 201 15.41 -0.37 16.17
CA GLU A 201 14.29 0.47 16.57
C GLU A 201 12.96 0.00 15.94
N LEU A 202 13.02 -0.87 14.92
CA LEU A 202 11.84 -1.44 14.31
C LEU A 202 11.28 -2.56 15.20
N ILE A 203 9.99 -2.49 15.50
CA ILE A 203 9.27 -3.48 16.30
C ILE A 203 8.21 -4.18 15.47
N ALA A 204 8.18 -5.52 15.54
CA ALA A 204 7.13 -6.30 14.92
C ALA A 204 5.85 -6.27 15.76
N ILE A 205 4.74 -5.89 15.13
CA ILE A 205 3.39 -5.97 15.73
C ILE A 205 2.58 -6.97 14.92
N LYS A 206 2.07 -8.01 15.59
CA LYS A 206 1.20 -9.00 14.96
C LYS A 206 -0.18 -8.40 14.71
N GLY A 207 -0.60 -8.38 13.44
CA GLY A 207 -1.99 -8.12 13.05
C GLY A 207 -2.67 -9.43 12.64
N GLU A 208 -3.96 -9.55 12.95
CA GLU A 208 -4.79 -10.68 12.53
C GLU A 208 -6.00 -10.15 11.74
N ALA A 209 -6.30 -10.80 10.62
CA ALA A 209 -7.42 -10.45 9.76
C ALA A 209 -8.16 -11.72 9.33
N LEU A 210 -9.45 -11.57 9.05
CA LEU A 210 -10.33 -12.64 8.58
C LEU A 210 -10.98 -12.18 7.28
N ARG A 211 -11.01 -13.07 6.29
CA ARG A 211 -11.77 -12.87 5.06
C ARG A 211 -13.01 -13.74 5.09
N ILE A 212 -14.18 -13.11 5.11
CA ILE A 212 -15.46 -13.78 4.96
C ILE A 212 -15.77 -13.85 3.47
N LEU A 213 -15.95 -15.06 2.96
CA LEU A 213 -16.36 -15.28 1.57
C LEU A 213 -17.89 -15.31 1.51
N PRO A 214 -18.49 -14.80 0.42
CA PRO A 214 -19.94 -14.85 0.21
C PRO A 214 -20.49 -16.28 0.13
#